data_AF-A0A0D0BV48-F1
#
_entry.id   AF-A0A0D0BV48-F1
#
_cell.length_a   1.000
_cell.length_b   1.000
_cell.length_c   1.000
_cell.angle_alpha   90.00
_cell.angle_beta   90.00
_cell.angle_gamma   90.00
#
_symmetry.space_group_name_H-M   'P 1'
#
loop_
_entity.id
_entity.type
_entity.pdbx_description
1 polymer ?
#
loop_
_entity_poly.entity_id
_entity_poly.type
_entity_poly.pdbx_seq_one_letter_code
_entity_poly.pdbx_strand_id
1 'polypeptide(L)' 'IVIMPHNLRIVDYVIGVPGSLHDANAFSRTRIARHPESFVGADEWIWADSAYASRTWCVVPFK' A
#
# COMPACT_ATOMS: atom_id res chain seq x y z
N ILE A 1 -16.80 -0.15 8.05
CA ILE A 1 -16.80 1.25 7.55
C ILE A 1 -16.86 1.17 6.03
N VAL A 2 -17.82 1.82 5.38
CA VAL A 2 -17.87 1.91 3.91
C VAL A 2 -17.39 3.32 3.55
N ILE A 3 -16.27 3.42 2.84
CA ILE A 3 -15.74 4.70 2.36
C ILE A 3 -16.07 4.80 0.89
N MET A 4 -16.85 5.80 0.50
CA MET A 4 -17.13 6.04 -0.90
C MET A 4 -16.00 6.86 -1.54
N PRO A 5 -15.37 6.39 -2.62
CA PRO A 5 -14.16 7.00 -3.18
C PRO A 5 -14.40 8.35 -3.85
N HIS A 6 -15.64 8.83 -4.00
CA HIS A 6 -15.95 10.09 -4.69
C HIS A 6 -15.36 11.34 -3.99
N ASN A 7 -14.99 11.22 -2.70
CA ASN A 7 -14.30 12.28 -1.96
C ASN A 7 -12.83 11.96 -1.70
N LEU A 8 -12.31 10.87 -2.25
CA LEU A 8 -10.92 10.45 -2.07
C LEU A 8 -10.10 10.74 -3.32
N ARG A 9 -8.80 10.94 -3.10
CA ARG A 9 -7.81 11.09 -4.17
C ARG A 9 -6.93 9.85 -4.22
N ILE A 10 -6.72 9.32 -5.42
CA ILE A 10 -5.65 8.33 -5.66
C ILE A 10 -4.32 9.09 -5.59
N VAL A 11 -3.51 8.80 -4.57
CA VAL A 11 -2.23 9.47 -4.31
C VAL A 11 -1.03 8.71 -4.85
N ASP A 12 -1.18 7.40 -5.06
CA ASP A 12 -0.14 6.54 -5.61
C ASP A 12 -0.79 5.35 -6.32
N TYR A 13 -0.18 4.89 -7.40
CA TYR A 13 -0.59 3.70 -8.13
C TYR A 13 0.61 3.11 -8.88
N VAL A 14 0.53 1.81 -9.17
CA VAL A 14 1.51 1.12 -10.00
C VAL A 14 0.79 0.19 -10.95
N ILE A 15 1.36 0.02 -12.14
CA ILE A 15 0.91 -0.99 -13.08
C ILE A 15 1.78 -2.22 -12.89
N GLY A 16 1.15 -3.37 -12.60
CA GLY A 16 1.85 -4.64 -12.47
C GLY A 16 2.59 -5.03 -13.76
N VAL A 17 3.67 -5.79 -13.61
CA VAL A 17 4.35 -6.35 -14.78
C VAL A 17 3.50 -7.49 -15.33
N PRO A 18 3.28 -7.56 -16.66
CA PRO A 18 2.65 -8.73 -17.28
C PRO A 18 3.40 -10.03 -16.94
N GLY A 19 2.67 -11.06 -16.55
CA GLY A 19 3.22 -12.31 -16.01
C GLY A 19 2.75 -12.52 -14.57
N SER A 20 2.72 -13.77 -14.10
CA SER A 20 2.19 -14.15 -12.78
C SER A 20 3.12 -13.71 -11.64
N LEU A 21 3.32 -12.41 -11.50
CA LEU A 21 4.14 -11.79 -10.48
C LEU A 21 3.23 -11.33 -9.35
N HIS A 22 3.46 -11.85 -8.14
CA HIS A 22 2.62 -11.60 -6.98
C HIS A 22 2.41 -10.11 -6.72
N ASP A 23 1.21 -9.74 -6.24
CA ASP A 23 0.84 -8.35 -5.95
C ASP A 23 1.84 -7.66 -5.00
N ALA A 24 2.45 -8.41 -4.08
CA ALA A 24 3.53 -7.93 -3.20
C ALA A 24 4.72 -7.33 -3.97
N ASN A 25 5.07 -7.87 -5.13
CA ASN A 25 6.12 -7.32 -5.97
C ASN A 25 5.65 -6.11 -6.77
N ALA A 26 4.38 -6.05 -7.21
CA ALA A 26 3.86 -4.81 -7.80
C ALA A 26 3.87 -3.70 -6.75
N PHE A 27 3.37 -3.98 -5.54
CA PHE A 27 3.35 -3.07 -4.41
C PHE A 27 4.73 -2.53 -4.05
N SER A 28 5.78 -3.37 -4.04
CA SER A 28 7.15 -2.92 -3.74
C SER A 28 7.71 -1.88 -4.73
N ARG A 29 7.05 -1.69 -5.89
CA ARG A 29 7.41 -0.71 -6.91
C ARG A 29 6.62 0.60 -6.81
N THR A 30 5.61 0.66 -5.96
CA THR A 30 4.86 1.90 -5.66
C THR A 30 5.75 2.95 -5.02
N ARG A 31 5.37 4.22 -5.11
CA ARG A 31 6.14 5.31 -4.48
C ARG A 31 6.01 5.25 -2.96
N ILE A 32 4.87 4.87 -2.42
CA ILE A 32 4.64 4.68 -0.99
C ILE A 32 5.51 3.56 -0.42
N ALA A 33 5.74 2.48 -1.17
CA ALA A 33 6.63 1.41 -0.72
C ALA A 33 8.11 1.80 -0.73
N ARG A 34 8.51 2.74 -1.60
CA ARG A 34 9.90 3.22 -1.72
C ARG A 34 10.21 4.41 -0.81
N HIS A 35 9.23 5.27 -0.58
CA HIS A 35 9.34 6.53 0.15
C HIS A 35 8.11 6.75 1.06
N PRO A 36 7.86 5.85 2.03
CA PRO A 36 6.66 5.90 2.88
C PRO A 36 6.52 7.22 3.65
N GLU A 37 7.63 7.84 4.03
CA GLU A 37 7.68 9.13 4.72
C GLU A 37 7.11 10.30 3.91
N SER A 38 6.99 10.14 2.59
CA SER A 38 6.33 11.13 1.72
C SER A 38 4.80 11.06 1.78
N PHE A 39 4.24 10.02 2.40
CA PHE A 39 2.80 9.73 2.40
C PHE A 39 2.22 9.56 3.80
N VAL A 40 3.03 9.10 4.76
CA VAL A 40 2.57 8.67 6.07
C VAL A 40 3.44 9.33 7.14
N GLY A 41 2.81 9.97 8.12
CA GLY A 41 3.49 10.58 9.26
C GLY A 41 4.16 9.55 10.19
N ALA A 42 4.94 10.04 11.16
CA ALA A 42 5.74 9.19 12.05
C ALA A 42 4.93 8.17 12.87
N ASP A 43 3.68 8.51 13.21
CA ASP A 43 2.76 7.67 14.01
C ASP A 43 1.52 7.22 13.20
N GLU A 44 1.62 7.28 11.88
CA GLU A 44 0.56 6.86 10.97
C GLU A 44 0.96 5.58 10.22
N TRP A 45 -0.03 4.84 9.71
CA TRP A 45 0.20 3.66 8.88
C TRP A 45 -0.98 3.43 7.94
N ILE A 46 -0.72 2.70 6.86
CA ILE A 46 -1.77 2.12 6.03
C ILE A 46 -2.07 0.70 6.49
N TRP A 47 -3.29 0.24 6.23
CA TRP A 47 -3.61 -1.19 6.31
C TRP A 47 -3.42 -1.85 4.96
N ALA A 48 -2.81 -3.03 4.97
CA ALA A 48 -2.59 -3.84 3.78
C ALA A 48 -3.17 -5.25 3.96
N ASP A 49 -3.41 -5.91 2.83
CA ASP A 49 -3.83 -7.30 2.74
C ASP A 49 -2.78 -8.28 3.33
N SER A 50 -3.21 -9.49 3.71
CA SER A 50 -2.36 -10.51 4.33
C SER A 50 -1.21 -11.01 3.45
N ALA A 51 -1.31 -10.83 2.12
CA ALA A 51 -0.26 -11.16 1.17
C ALA A 51 0.99 -10.25 1.26
N TYR A 52 0.90 -9.11 1.95
CA TYR A 52 2.00 -8.15 2.08
C TYR A 52 2.79 -8.34 3.38
N ALA A 53 4.02 -7.81 3.40
CA ALA A 53 4.84 -7.82 4.61
C ALA A 53 4.44 -6.66 5.55
N SER A 54 4.26 -6.96 6.83
CA SER A 54 4.01 -5.94 7.86
C SER A 54 5.27 -5.09 8.11
N ARG A 55 5.09 -3.78 8.21
CA ARG A 55 6.12 -2.76 8.45
C ARG A 55 5.55 -1.66 9.36
N THR A 56 6.42 -0.79 9.88
CA THR A 56 5.99 0.34 10.74
C THR A 56 4.95 1.24 10.08
N TRP A 57 5.06 1.46 8.76
CA TRP A 57 4.15 2.30 7.97
C TRP A 57 3.06 1.51 7.22
N CYS A 58 3.09 0.17 7.27
CA CYS A 58 2.20 -0.72 6.51
C CYS A 58 1.82 -1.92 7.39
N VAL A 59 0.70 -1.81 8.08
CA VAL A 59 0.24 -2.82 9.04
C VAL A 59 -0.65 -3.84 8.35
N VAL A 60 -0.34 -5.11 8.57
CA VAL A 60 -1.15 -6.25 8.11
C VAL A 60 -1.88 -6.81 9.33
N PRO A 61 -3.15 -6.44 9.57
CA PRO A 61 -3.83 -6.74 10.83
C PRO A 61 -4.20 -8.22 10.98
N PHE A 62 -4.32 -8.96 9.87
CA PHE A 62 -4.67 -10.37 9.84
C PHE A 62 -3.68 -11.11 8.94
N LYS A 63 -3.11 -12.21 9.46
CA LYS A 63 -2.17 -13.07 8.75
C LYS A 63 -2.73 -14.48 8.64
#